data_AF-A0A8J5KJC7-F1
#
_entry.id   AF-A0A8J5KJC7-F1
#
_cell.length_a   1.000
_cell.length_b   1.000
_cell.length_c   1.000
_cell.angle_alpha   90.00
_cell.angle_beta   90.00
_cell.angle_gamma   90.00
#
_symmetry.space_group_name_H-M   'P 1'
#
loop_
_entity.id
_entity.type
_entity.pdbx_description
1 polymer ?
#
loop_
_entity_poly.entity_id
_entity_poly.type
_entity_poly.pdbx_seq_one_letter_code
_entity_poly.pdbx_strand_id
1 'polypeptide(L)'
;MEDLSIEAKEAAVREVAKILPLPDLLASIASIKSDYLSRQQANDAQLSTMIAEQVEQAHKGIDALALCQKTIHQIRGNFLSIEKLCHECQTLIDNHDKIKLLSNARNNLNTTLKDVGGMMSISVEAAAARDSLSDDKELIHTYEKLAALDGKRRFVLAAASSHKEEVGRLR
;
A
#
# COMPACT_ATOMS: atom_id res chain seq x y z
N MET A 1 -48.26 27.57 29.49
CA MET A 1 -47.20 27.83 30.49
C MET A 1 -47.81 28.09 31.86
N GLU A 2 -48.90 28.87 31.94
CA GLU A 2 -49.69 29.03 33.18
C GLU A 2 -50.28 27.71 33.71
N ASP A 3 -50.89 26.87 32.86
CA ASP A 3 -51.51 25.61 33.32
C ASP A 3 -50.53 24.63 33.97
N LEU A 4 -49.32 24.47 33.40
CA LEU A 4 -48.25 23.64 33.98
C LEU A 4 -47.76 24.18 35.33
N SER A 5 -47.78 25.50 35.52
CA SER A 5 -47.38 26.13 36.78
C SER A 5 -48.43 25.90 37.87
N ILE A 6 -49.71 25.90 37.49
CA ILE A 6 -50.84 25.63 38.39
C ILE A 6 -50.84 24.16 38.80
N GLU A 7 -50.68 23.24 37.85
CA GLU A 7 -50.62 21.80 38.11
C GLU A 7 -49.45 21.41 39.01
N ALA A 8 -48.26 21.97 38.77
CA ALA A 8 -47.09 21.76 39.62
C ALA A 8 -47.31 22.26 41.06
N LYS A 9 -47.98 23.41 41.19
CA LYS A 9 -48.31 23.98 42.50
C LYS A 9 -49.33 23.13 43.25
N GLU A 10 -50.38 22.66 42.58
CA GLU A 10 -51.36 21.76 43.19
C GLU A 10 -50.75 20.41 43.59
N ALA A 11 -49.86 19.85 42.76
CA ALA A 11 -49.13 18.64 43.09
C ALA A 11 -48.22 18.83 44.32
N ALA A 12 -47.52 19.97 44.40
CA ALA A 12 -46.70 20.31 45.56
C ALA A 12 -47.53 20.45 46.84
N VAL A 13 -48.71 21.09 46.76
CA VAL A 13 -49.65 21.20 47.89
C VAL A 13 -50.12 19.82 48.35
N ARG A 14 -50.48 18.92 47.42
CA ARG A 14 -50.86 17.54 47.75
C ARG A 14 -49.73 16.79 48.47
N GLU A 15 -48.48 17.01 48.08
CA GLU A 15 -47.34 16.31 48.68
C GLU A 15 -46.98 16.86 50.07
N VAL A 16 -47.06 18.17 50.26
CA VAL A 16 -46.92 18.79 51.58
C VAL A 16 -48.02 18.30 52.53
N ALA A 17 -49.25 18.17 52.04
CA ALA A 17 -50.37 17.66 52.84
C ALA A 17 -50.16 16.19 53.29
N LYS A 18 -49.48 15.36 52.49
CA LYS A 18 -49.11 13.98 52.89
C LYS A 18 -48.04 13.94 53.99
N ILE A 19 -47.13 14.92 54.00
CA ILE A 19 -46.01 14.99 54.96
C ILE A 19 -46.48 15.55 56.31
N LEU A 20 -47.53 16.39 56.32
CA LEU A 20 -48.07 17.05 57.51
C LEU A 20 -49.54 16.66 57.79
N PRO A 21 -49.86 15.38 58.02
CA PRO A 21 -51.23 14.92 58.27
C PRO A 21 -51.79 15.33 59.64
N LEU A 22 -50.94 15.70 60.59
CA LEU A 22 -51.30 16.04 61.97
C LEU A 22 -50.66 17.38 62.41
N PRO A 23 -51.32 18.17 63.28
CA PRO A 23 -50.80 19.47 63.72
C PRO A 23 -49.46 19.40 64.46
N ASP A 24 -49.21 18.32 65.20
CA ASP A 24 -47.97 18.17 65.98
C ASP A 24 -46.71 18.07 65.10
N LEU A 25 -46.88 17.70 63.82
CA LEU A 25 -45.81 17.64 62.83
C LEU A 25 -45.39 19.02 62.33
N LEU A 26 -46.12 20.10 62.62
CA LEU A 26 -45.72 21.46 62.26
C LEU A 26 -44.36 21.85 62.87
N ALA A 27 -44.02 21.29 64.04
CA ALA A 27 -42.71 21.49 64.67
C ALA A 27 -41.54 20.93 63.82
N SER A 28 -41.81 19.93 62.95
CA SER A 28 -40.81 19.31 62.08
C SER A 28 -40.54 20.08 60.77
N ILE A 29 -41.34 21.11 60.46
CA ILE A 29 -41.23 21.89 59.21
C ILE A 29 -39.83 22.47 59.02
N ALA A 30 -39.20 22.98 60.08
CA ALA A 30 -37.87 23.56 60.00
C ALA A 30 -36.83 22.51 59.56
N SER A 31 -36.93 21.29 60.09
CA SER A 31 -36.07 20.16 59.71
C SER A 31 -36.33 19.71 58.28
N ILE A 32 -37.60 19.54 57.90
CA ILE A 32 -37.98 19.11 56.54
C ILE A 32 -37.49 20.13 55.50
N LYS A 33 -37.64 21.42 55.79
CA LYS A 33 -37.16 22.49 54.90
C LYS A 33 -35.64 22.47 54.77
N SER A 34 -34.92 22.23 55.87
CA SER A 34 -33.46 22.09 55.86
C SER A 34 -33.02 20.91 55.00
N ASP A 35 -33.67 19.75 55.13
CA ASP A 35 -33.38 18.57 54.33
C ASP A 35 -33.65 18.80 52.84
N TYR A 36 -34.78 19.44 52.49
CA TYR A 36 -35.09 19.79 51.10
C TYR A 36 -34.09 20.77 50.51
N LEU A 37 -33.67 21.79 51.27
CA LEU A 37 -32.63 22.73 50.84
C LEU A 37 -31.29 22.03 50.59
N SER A 38 -30.89 21.12 51.48
CA SER A 38 -29.67 20.33 51.31
C SER A 38 -29.73 19.44 50.06
N ARG A 39 -30.87 18.75 49.83
CA ARG A 39 -31.08 17.92 48.64
C ARG A 39 -31.12 18.75 47.36
N GLN A 40 -31.77 19.91 47.38
CA GLN A 40 -31.82 20.81 46.24
C GLN A 40 -30.41 21.30 45.89
N GLN A 41 -29.64 21.76 46.88
CA GLN A 41 -28.26 22.21 46.66
C GLN A 41 -27.36 21.08 46.11
N ALA A 42 -27.52 19.86 46.61
CA ALA A 42 -26.80 18.70 46.09
C ALA A 42 -27.19 18.38 44.64
N ASN A 43 -28.48 18.39 44.32
CA ASN A 43 -28.97 18.16 42.96
C ASN A 43 -28.50 19.25 41.99
N ASP A 44 -28.57 20.52 42.38
CA ASP A 44 -28.15 21.66 41.55
C ASP A 44 -26.65 21.60 41.23
N ALA A 45 -25.83 21.21 42.23
CA ALA A 45 -24.40 20.99 42.04
C ALA A 45 -24.14 19.82 41.08
N GLN A 46 -24.81 18.68 41.29
CA GLN A 46 -24.67 17.50 40.42
C GLN A 46 -25.11 17.78 38.99
N LEU A 47 -26.26 18.44 38.79
CA LEU A 47 -26.77 18.82 37.47
C LEU A 47 -25.82 19.79 36.78
N SER A 48 -25.29 20.79 37.49
CA SER A 48 -24.30 21.72 36.92
C SER A 48 -23.04 21.00 36.45
N THR A 49 -22.51 20.08 37.25
CA THR A 49 -21.34 19.28 36.87
C THR A 49 -21.64 18.39 35.67
N MET A 50 -22.76 17.64 35.69
CA MET A 50 -23.14 16.78 34.57
C MET A 50 -23.34 17.56 33.27
N ILE A 51 -23.99 18.72 33.32
CA ILE A 51 -24.21 19.56 32.13
C ILE A 51 -22.86 20.06 31.61
N ALA A 52 -21.97 20.53 32.49
CA ALA A 52 -20.64 20.97 32.09
C ALA A 52 -19.83 19.84 31.43
N GLU A 53 -19.84 18.64 32.01
CA GLU A 53 -19.18 17.47 31.44
C GLU A 53 -19.77 17.06 30.08
N GLN A 54 -21.10 17.07 29.95
CA GLN A 54 -21.76 16.71 28.71
C GLN A 54 -21.47 17.72 27.59
N VAL A 55 -21.42 19.01 27.92
CA VAL A 55 -21.04 20.08 26.98
C VAL A 55 -19.59 19.93 26.55
N GLU A 56 -18.69 19.62 27.46
CA GLU A 56 -17.28 19.37 27.16
C GLU A 56 -17.09 18.12 26.28
N GLN A 57 -17.79 17.03 26.58
CA GLN A 57 -17.77 15.83 25.74
C GLN A 57 -18.33 16.10 24.33
N ALA A 58 -19.40 16.89 24.22
CA ALA A 58 -19.96 17.27 22.94
C ALA A 58 -18.96 18.08 22.09
N HIS A 59 -18.25 19.04 22.70
CA HIS A 59 -17.19 19.80 22.02
C HIS A 59 -16.07 18.89 21.51
N LYS A 60 -15.56 17.99 22.36
CA LYS A 60 -14.55 16.99 21.93
C LYS A 60 -15.04 16.11 20.78
N GLY A 61 -16.32 15.73 20.80
CA GLY A 61 -16.95 14.99 19.70
C GLY A 61 -16.97 15.79 18.40
N ILE A 62 -17.32 17.09 18.45
CA ILE A 62 -17.32 17.98 17.29
C ILE A 62 -15.91 18.13 16.71
N ASP A 63 -14.89 18.33 17.57
CA ASP A 63 -13.51 18.45 17.13
C ASP A 63 -13.00 17.17 16.46
N ALA A 64 -13.35 16.01 17.03
CA ALA A 64 -13.04 14.72 16.43
C ALA A 64 -13.72 14.54 15.06
N LEU A 65 -14.98 14.95 14.92
CA LEU A 65 -15.69 14.91 13.63
C LEU A 65 -15.06 15.84 12.60
N ALA A 66 -14.64 17.04 12.99
CA ALA A 66 -13.94 17.98 12.10
C ALA A 66 -12.60 17.39 11.61
N LEU A 67 -11.85 16.73 12.50
CA LEU A 67 -10.63 16.02 12.14
C LEU A 67 -10.89 14.85 11.17
N CYS A 68 -11.93 14.06 11.43
CA CYS A 68 -12.36 12.99 10.54
C CYS A 68 -12.72 13.52 9.14
N GLN A 69 -13.47 14.62 9.05
CA GLN A 69 -13.82 15.25 7.78
C GLN A 69 -12.58 15.68 6.98
N LYS A 70 -11.60 16.30 7.64
CA LYS A 70 -10.33 16.69 7.03
C LYS A 70 -9.56 15.47 6.51
N THR A 71 -9.49 14.41 7.30
CA THR A 71 -8.83 13.16 6.95
C THR A 71 -9.51 12.50 5.73
N ILE A 72 -10.85 12.47 5.70
CA ILE A 72 -11.61 11.96 4.55
C ILE A 72 -11.29 12.75 3.28
N HIS A 73 -11.20 14.08 3.36
CA HIS A 73 -10.82 14.90 2.20
C HIS A 73 -9.41 14.57 1.70
N GLN A 74 -8.44 14.40 2.61
CA GLN A 74 -7.09 13.99 2.24
C GLN A 74 -7.07 12.62 1.58
N ILE A 75 -7.79 11.64 2.13
CA ILE A 75 -7.92 10.30 1.56
C ILE A 75 -8.49 10.37 0.14
N ARG A 76 -9.56 11.15 -0.07
CA ARG A 76 -10.15 11.33 -1.42
C ARG A 76 -9.15 11.96 -2.39
N GLY A 77 -8.38 12.95 -1.97
CA GLY A 77 -7.31 13.54 -2.78
C GLY A 77 -6.20 12.54 -3.14
N ASN A 78 -5.83 11.68 -2.19
CA ASN A 78 -4.87 10.60 -2.43
C ASN A 78 -5.40 9.58 -3.44
N PHE A 79 -6.67 9.17 -3.34
CA PHE A 79 -7.28 8.26 -4.32
C PHE A 79 -7.28 8.85 -5.74
N LEU A 80 -7.63 10.12 -5.90
CA LEU A 80 -7.56 10.80 -7.21
C LEU A 80 -6.12 10.82 -7.76
N SER A 81 -5.14 11.04 -6.90
CA SER A 81 -3.72 11.02 -7.29
C SER A 81 -3.28 9.62 -7.72
N ILE A 82 -3.71 8.58 -7.00
CA ILE A 82 -3.44 7.18 -7.35
C ILE A 82 -4.06 6.85 -8.70
N GLU A 83 -5.34 7.17 -8.92
CA GLU A 83 -6.00 6.92 -10.21
C GLU A 83 -5.27 7.59 -11.38
N LYS A 84 -4.84 8.85 -11.19
CA LYS A 84 -4.05 9.56 -12.18
C LYS A 84 -2.74 8.82 -12.50
N LEU A 85 -1.98 8.43 -11.48
CA LEU A 85 -0.72 7.69 -11.65
C LEU A 85 -0.94 6.34 -12.33
N CYS A 86 -1.99 5.60 -11.96
CA CYS A 86 -2.34 4.34 -12.61
C CYS A 86 -2.65 4.53 -14.10
N HIS A 87 -3.38 5.59 -14.46
CA HIS A 87 -3.67 5.91 -15.85
C HIS A 87 -2.40 6.28 -16.65
N GLU A 88 -1.51 7.08 -16.05
CA GLU A 88 -0.21 7.39 -16.64
C GLU A 88 0.63 6.12 -16.86
N CYS A 89 0.69 5.23 -15.88
CA CYS A 89 1.37 3.94 -16.03
C CYS A 89 0.76 3.06 -17.13
N GLN A 90 -0.56 3.12 -17.34
CA GLN A 90 -1.21 2.37 -18.42
C GLN A 90 -0.71 2.80 -19.80
N THR A 91 -0.44 4.09 -20.01
CA THR A 91 0.15 4.59 -21.25
C THR A 91 1.64 4.23 -21.42
N LEU A 92 2.36 3.95 -20.32
CA LEU A 92 3.72 3.38 -20.39
C LEU A 92 3.73 1.93 -20.89
N ILE A 93 2.64 1.19 -20.69
CA ILE A 93 2.52 -0.22 -21.11
C ILE A 93 2.40 -0.35 -22.64
N ASP A 94 2.05 0.71 -23.37
CA ASP A 94 1.81 0.70 -24.84
C ASP A 94 3.01 0.27 -25.71
N ASN A 95 4.20 0.12 -25.12
CA ASN A 95 5.38 -0.35 -25.83
C ASN A 95 5.99 -1.62 -25.23
N HIS A 96 5.33 -2.31 -24.31
CA HIS A 96 5.88 -3.54 -23.73
C HIS A 96 6.21 -4.59 -24.81
N ASP A 97 5.29 -4.81 -25.76
CA ASP A 97 5.52 -5.73 -26.86
C ASP A 97 6.67 -5.29 -27.76
N LYS A 98 6.79 -3.98 -28.02
CA LYS A 98 7.88 -3.42 -28.82
C LYS A 98 9.23 -3.54 -28.10
N ILE A 99 9.27 -3.30 -26.79
CA ILE A 99 10.46 -3.47 -25.94
C ILE A 99 10.88 -4.95 -25.91
N LYS A 100 9.92 -5.87 -25.79
CA LYS A 100 10.16 -7.32 -25.82
C LYS A 100 10.70 -7.76 -27.18
N LEU A 101 10.10 -7.29 -28.28
CA LEU A 101 10.58 -7.55 -29.64
C LEU A 101 12.00 -7.00 -29.84
N LEU A 102 12.27 -5.77 -29.40
CA LEU A 102 13.60 -5.16 -29.47
C LEU A 102 14.63 -5.94 -28.65
N SER A 103 14.27 -6.38 -27.43
CA SER A 103 15.13 -7.18 -26.57
C SER A 103 15.47 -8.54 -27.21
N ASN A 104 14.47 -9.22 -27.77
CA ASN A 104 14.66 -10.47 -28.50
C ASN A 104 15.55 -10.28 -29.73
N ALA A 105 15.29 -9.23 -30.53
CA ALA A 105 16.11 -8.89 -31.69
C ALA A 105 17.58 -8.63 -31.30
N ARG A 106 17.81 -7.87 -30.22
CA ARG A 106 19.15 -7.60 -29.68
C ARG A 106 19.85 -8.89 -29.22
N ASN A 107 19.17 -9.76 -28.49
CA ASN A 107 19.75 -11.01 -27.97
C ASN A 107 20.12 -11.97 -29.11
N ASN A 108 19.24 -12.07 -30.13
CA ASN A 108 19.50 -12.86 -31.32
C ASN A 108 20.72 -12.31 -32.08
N LEU A 109 20.77 -10.99 -32.28
CA LEU A 109 21.91 -10.35 -32.96
C LEU A 109 23.22 -10.56 -32.21
N ASN A 110 23.24 -10.42 -30.89
CA ASN A 110 24.43 -10.67 -30.08
C ASN A 110 24.91 -12.12 -30.18
N THR A 111 23.98 -13.08 -30.25
CA THR A 111 24.30 -14.50 -30.43
C THR A 111 24.93 -14.72 -31.81
N THR A 112 24.30 -14.20 -32.87
CA THR A 112 24.85 -14.27 -34.23
C THR A 112 26.24 -13.63 -34.34
N LEU A 113 26.46 -12.47 -33.71
CA LEU A 113 27.77 -11.81 -33.69
C LEU A 113 28.84 -12.68 -33.02
N LYS A 114 28.50 -13.35 -31.91
CA LYS A 114 29.40 -14.28 -31.23
C LYS A 114 29.75 -15.47 -32.11
N ASP A 115 28.77 -16.04 -32.79
CA ASP A 115 28.96 -17.18 -33.68
C ASP A 115 29.85 -16.82 -34.87
N VAL A 116 29.59 -15.67 -35.50
CA VAL A 116 30.42 -15.14 -36.60
C VAL A 116 31.84 -14.86 -36.11
N GLY A 117 32.02 -14.26 -34.93
CA GLY A 117 33.35 -14.06 -34.34
C GLY A 117 34.09 -15.38 -34.12
N GLY A 118 33.39 -16.41 -33.63
CA GLY A 118 33.91 -17.77 -33.51
C GLY A 118 34.34 -18.38 -34.85
N MET A 119 33.51 -18.24 -35.88
CA MET A 119 33.80 -18.69 -37.26
C MET A 119 35.02 -17.99 -37.85
N MET A 120 35.13 -16.67 -37.69
CA MET A 120 36.28 -15.90 -38.21
C MET A 120 37.58 -16.29 -37.52
N SER A 121 37.54 -16.56 -36.22
CA SER A 121 38.70 -17.02 -35.44
C SER A 121 39.25 -18.35 -35.96
N ILE A 122 38.39 -19.27 -36.42
CA ILE A 122 38.82 -20.55 -37.02
C ILE A 122 39.70 -20.31 -38.24
N SER A 123 39.34 -19.37 -39.12
CA SER A 123 40.13 -19.07 -40.32
C SER A 123 41.54 -18.54 -39.98
N VAL A 124 41.64 -17.69 -38.95
CA VAL A 124 42.92 -17.14 -38.49
C VAL A 124 43.79 -18.22 -37.85
N GLU A 125 43.21 -19.03 -36.96
CA GLU A 125 43.91 -20.14 -36.29
C GLU A 125 44.33 -21.24 -37.28
N ALA A 126 43.51 -21.52 -38.30
CA ALA A 126 43.84 -22.46 -39.38
C ALA A 126 45.04 -22.00 -40.19
N ALA A 127 45.11 -20.71 -40.53
CA ALA A 127 46.26 -20.14 -41.24
C ALA A 127 47.53 -20.25 -40.40
N ALA A 128 47.47 -19.89 -39.11
CA ALA A 128 48.60 -19.99 -38.19
C ALA A 128 49.07 -21.44 -37.98
N ALA A 129 48.14 -22.39 -37.87
CA ALA A 129 48.48 -23.81 -37.77
C ALA A 129 49.15 -24.33 -39.06
N ARG A 130 48.67 -23.89 -40.23
CA ARG A 130 49.27 -24.24 -41.53
C ARG A 130 50.68 -23.69 -41.66
N ASP A 131 50.92 -22.45 -41.30
CA ASP A 131 52.25 -21.83 -41.45
C ASP A 131 53.28 -22.53 -40.55
N SER A 132 52.85 -22.96 -39.36
CA SER A 132 53.65 -23.69 -38.39
C SER A 132 54.01 -25.13 -38.81
N LEU A 133 53.37 -25.71 -39.84
CA LEU A 133 53.75 -27.01 -40.41
C LEU A 133 55.07 -26.96 -41.20
N SER A 134 55.63 -25.77 -41.43
CA SER A 134 56.88 -25.59 -42.17
C SER A 134 58.14 -25.85 -41.32
N ASP A 135 57.99 -26.01 -39.99
CA ASP A 135 59.08 -26.31 -39.05
C ASP A 135 58.88 -27.67 -38.38
N ASP A 136 59.71 -28.64 -38.74
CA ASP A 136 59.66 -30.02 -38.22
C ASP A 136 59.87 -30.09 -36.69
N LYS A 137 60.43 -29.05 -36.06
CA LYS A 137 60.60 -28.98 -34.60
C LYS A 137 59.29 -28.64 -33.87
N GLU A 138 58.31 -28.10 -34.58
CA GLU A 138 57.01 -27.65 -34.03
C GLU A 138 55.88 -28.68 -34.24
N LEU A 139 56.21 -29.92 -34.63
CA LEU A 139 55.22 -30.94 -35.03
C LEU A 139 54.21 -31.30 -33.92
N ILE A 140 54.66 -31.32 -32.66
CA ILE A 140 53.79 -31.61 -31.50
C ILE A 140 52.85 -30.42 -31.24
N HIS A 141 53.38 -29.20 -31.29
CA HIS A 141 52.62 -27.98 -31.04
C HIS A 141 51.63 -27.66 -32.16
N THR A 142 51.97 -27.98 -33.42
CA THR A 142 51.04 -27.93 -34.55
C THR A 142 49.89 -28.92 -34.40
N TYR A 143 50.17 -30.15 -33.95
CA TYR A 143 49.12 -31.12 -33.65
C TYR A 143 48.14 -30.63 -32.58
N GLU A 144 48.65 -30.06 -31.48
CA GLU A 144 47.81 -29.48 -30.42
C GLU A 144 46.93 -28.33 -30.93
N LYS A 145 47.49 -27.41 -31.74
CA LYS A 145 46.74 -26.33 -32.39
C LYS A 145 45.64 -26.86 -33.30
N LEU A 146 45.93 -27.87 -34.11
CA LEU A 146 44.94 -28.49 -35.01
C LEU A 146 43.85 -29.22 -34.25
N ALA A 147 44.18 -29.90 -33.14
CA ALA A 147 43.20 -30.55 -32.27
C ALA A 147 42.26 -29.53 -31.59
N ALA A 148 42.81 -28.42 -31.10
CA ALA A 148 42.03 -27.32 -30.54
C ALA A 148 41.11 -26.68 -31.59
N LEU A 149 41.64 -26.47 -32.80
CA LEU A 149 40.90 -25.91 -33.93
C LEU A 149 39.74 -26.82 -34.36
N ASP A 150 39.95 -28.14 -34.43
CA ASP A 150 38.87 -29.08 -34.76
C ASP A 150 37.80 -29.12 -33.65
N GLY A 151 38.21 -29.03 -32.38
CA GLY A 151 37.27 -28.84 -31.26
C GLY A 151 36.39 -27.60 -31.47
N LYS A 152 37.01 -26.44 -31.74
CA LYS A 152 36.32 -25.18 -31.98
C LYS A 152 35.38 -25.25 -33.19
N ARG A 153 35.81 -25.88 -34.28
CA ARG A 153 34.97 -26.13 -35.47
C ARG A 153 33.72 -26.94 -35.13
N ARG A 154 33.85 -28.02 -34.35
CA ARG A 154 32.70 -28.85 -33.93
C ARG A 154 31.71 -28.05 -33.07
N PHE A 155 32.20 -27.24 -32.13
CA PHE A 155 31.34 -26.38 -31.31
C PHE A 155 30.56 -25.36 -32.16
N VAL A 156 31.23 -24.68 -33.09
CA VAL A 156 30.59 -23.71 -33.98
C VAL A 156 29.55 -24.39 -34.90
N LEU A 157 29.85 -25.58 -35.43
CA LEU A 157 28.89 -26.35 -36.22
C LEU A 157 27.67 -26.78 -35.42
N ALA A 158 27.86 -27.23 -34.17
CA ALA A 158 26.76 -27.61 -33.29
C ALA A 158 25.85 -26.43 -32.97
N ALA A 159 26.42 -25.25 -32.67
CA ALA A 159 25.67 -24.02 -32.46
C ALA A 159 24.84 -23.63 -33.69
N ALA A 160 25.46 -23.65 -34.88
CA ALA A 160 24.77 -23.35 -36.14
C ALA A 160 23.64 -24.35 -36.45
N SER A 161 23.82 -25.65 -36.18
CA SER A 161 22.76 -26.65 -36.36
C SER A 161 21.60 -26.48 -35.37
N SER A 162 21.89 -26.14 -34.11
CA SER A 162 20.87 -25.90 -33.08
C SER A 162 19.96 -24.74 -33.47
N HIS A 163 20.51 -23.66 -33.99
CA HIS A 163 19.72 -22.50 -34.44
C HIS A 163 18.84 -22.83 -35.66
N LYS A 164 19.26 -23.75 -36.54
CA LYS A 164 18.43 -24.22 -37.67
C LYS A 164 17.19 -24.98 -37.20
N GLU A 165 17.32 -25.79 -36.15
CA GLU A 165 16.18 -26.50 -35.55
C GLU A 165 15.21 -25.53 -34.86
N GLU A 166 15.73 -24.51 -34.18
CA GLU A 166 14.93 -23.51 -33.48
C GLU A 166 14.12 -22.63 -34.46
N VAL A 167 14.70 -22.24 -35.60
CA VAL A 167 13.98 -21.56 -36.69
C VAL A 167 12.88 -22.45 -37.30
N GLY A 168 13.10 -23.77 -37.35
CA GLY A 168 12.11 -24.73 -37.84
C GLY A 168 10.88 -24.89 -36.93
N ARG A 169 11.01 -24.62 -35.63
CA ARG A 169 9.91 -24.67 -34.64
C ARG A 169 9.07 -23.38 -34.59
N LEU A 170 9.57 -22.30 -35.19
CA LEU A 170 8.90 -21.00 -35.24
C LEU A 170 8.05 -20.80 -36.51
N ARG A 171 7.96 -21.83 -37.38
CA ARG A 171 7.14 -21.83 -38.60
C ARG A 171 5.91 -22.71 -38.45
#